data_AF-A0A7Y1VE06-F1
#
_entry.id   AF-A0A7Y1VE06-F1
#
_cell.length_a   1.000
_cell.length_b   1.000
_cell.length_c   1.000
_cell.angle_alpha   90.00
_cell.angle_beta   90.00
_cell.angle_gamma   90.00
#
_symmetry.space_group_name_H-M   'P 1'
#
loop_
_entity.id
_entity.type
_entity.pdbx_description
1 polymer ?
#
loop_
_entity_poly.entity_id
_entity_poly.type
_entity_poly.pdbx_seq_one_letter_code
_entity_poly.pdbx_strand_id
1 'polypeptide(L)'
;LKAALAELPDETYGSLIKDEKQLLLDIFEDIFDHKAFTGRSGTFFGYEGLGSIYWHMVSKLLLSVQETCLLAVKNDESKVTIGKLLEHYYEINEGIGVHKSPELYGAFPTDPYSHTPGGKGAQQPGMTGQVKEDILCRFGELGVFVFNGKLQFDPRLLRYEEFLRKPASLTYVDVSKQVKQIDLEVDSLCFTYCQIPIIYKFSETEGLEIVHSDSVIELDELVLSKSLSKKVFERTGEIDQIIVSIKK
;
A
#
# COMPACT_ATOMS: atom_id res chain seq x y z
N LEU A 1 -19.45 -40.98 4.91
CA LEU A 1 -20.67 -41.64 5.41
C LEU A 1 -21.50 -42.33 4.32
N LYS A 2 -22.05 -41.61 3.33
CA LYS A 2 -22.93 -42.21 2.29
C LYS A 2 -22.32 -43.41 1.56
N ALA A 3 -21.03 -43.34 1.18
CA ALA A 3 -20.33 -44.46 0.53
C ALA A 3 -20.24 -45.68 1.46
N ALA A 4 -19.80 -45.50 2.71
CA ALA A 4 -19.73 -46.57 3.69
C ALA A 4 -21.09 -47.23 3.95
N LEU A 5 -22.18 -46.46 3.99
CA LEU A 5 -23.53 -47.02 4.10
C LEU A 5 -23.91 -47.89 2.89
N ALA A 6 -23.39 -47.60 1.70
CA ALA A 6 -23.65 -48.39 0.50
C ALA A 6 -22.82 -49.69 0.41
N GLU A 7 -21.76 -49.80 1.22
CA GLU A 7 -20.90 -50.99 1.29
C GLU A 7 -21.38 -52.01 2.35
N LEU A 8 -22.37 -51.65 3.18
CA LEU A 8 -22.90 -52.54 4.20
C LEU A 8 -23.71 -53.70 3.56
N PRO A 9 -23.62 -54.94 4.11
CA PRO A 9 -24.36 -56.09 3.59
C PRO A 9 -25.88 -55.87 3.56
N ASP A 10 -26.47 -55.90 2.37
CA ASP A 10 -27.90 -55.63 2.17
C ASP A 10 -28.79 -56.65 2.90
N GLU A 11 -28.39 -57.93 2.90
CA GLU A 11 -29.10 -59.02 3.58
C GLU A 11 -29.26 -58.79 5.09
N THR A 12 -28.34 -58.03 5.70
CA THR A 12 -28.32 -57.76 7.15
C THR A 12 -28.86 -56.36 7.47
N TYR A 13 -28.48 -55.35 6.68
CA TYR A 13 -28.69 -53.94 7.04
C TYR A 13 -29.60 -53.18 6.06
N GLY A 14 -30.03 -53.78 4.94
CA GLY A 14 -30.75 -53.09 3.86
C GLY A 14 -32.03 -52.40 4.31
N SER A 15 -32.85 -53.07 5.13
CA SER A 15 -34.07 -52.48 5.70
C SER A 15 -33.76 -51.30 6.63
N LEU A 16 -32.79 -51.45 7.52
CA LEU A 16 -32.40 -50.40 8.48
C LEU A 16 -31.83 -49.17 7.76
N ILE A 17 -31.00 -49.38 6.74
CA ILE A 17 -30.46 -48.27 5.93
C ILE A 17 -31.59 -47.53 5.22
N LYS A 18 -32.60 -48.24 4.71
CA LYS A 18 -33.74 -47.59 4.06
C LYS A 18 -34.53 -46.69 5.03
N ASP A 19 -34.73 -47.16 6.27
CA ASP A 19 -35.56 -46.49 7.26
C ASP A 19 -34.82 -45.36 8.00
N GLU A 20 -33.54 -45.55 8.32
CA GLU A 20 -32.79 -44.68 9.24
C GLU A 20 -31.68 -43.84 8.58
N LYS A 21 -31.45 -44.00 7.26
CA LYS A 21 -30.38 -43.25 6.58
C LYS A 21 -30.47 -41.75 6.77
N GLN A 22 -31.67 -41.16 6.72
CA GLN A 22 -31.82 -39.71 6.90
C GLN A 22 -31.44 -39.30 8.32
N LEU A 23 -31.91 -40.04 9.33
CA LEU A 23 -31.52 -39.83 10.73
C LEU A 23 -30.00 -39.87 10.91
N LEU A 24 -29.31 -40.85 10.31
CA LEU A 24 -27.84 -40.93 10.38
C LEU A 24 -27.14 -39.77 9.67
N LEU A 25 -27.67 -39.31 8.54
CA LEU A 25 -27.13 -38.14 7.83
C LEU A 25 -27.35 -36.86 8.63
N ASP A 26 -28.50 -36.71 9.29
CA ASP A 26 -28.81 -35.56 10.14
C ASP A 26 -27.93 -35.55 11.40
N ILE A 27 -27.74 -36.69 12.07
CA ILE A 27 -26.80 -36.81 13.20
C ILE A 27 -25.37 -36.48 12.77
N PHE A 28 -24.95 -36.98 11.60
CA PHE A 28 -23.62 -36.66 11.07
C PHE A 28 -23.49 -35.16 10.80
N GLU A 29 -24.52 -34.53 10.24
CA GLU A 29 -24.53 -33.09 10.04
C GLU A 29 -24.52 -32.33 11.38
N ASP A 30 -25.33 -32.71 12.35
CA ASP A 30 -25.42 -32.05 13.66
C ASP A 30 -24.10 -32.13 14.45
N ILE A 31 -23.32 -33.20 14.28
CA ILE A 31 -22.01 -33.36 14.92
C ILE A 31 -20.95 -32.48 14.25
N PHE A 32 -20.95 -32.40 12.92
CA PHE A 32 -19.86 -31.76 12.16
C PHE A 32 -20.15 -30.34 11.71
N ASP A 33 -21.43 -29.93 11.64
CA ASP A 33 -21.91 -28.66 11.12
C ASP A 33 -21.27 -28.30 9.77
N HIS A 34 -21.26 -29.25 8.83
CA HIS A 34 -20.62 -29.04 7.52
C HIS A 34 -21.33 -27.94 6.72
N LYS A 35 -22.60 -27.65 6.98
CA LYS A 35 -23.33 -26.52 6.39
C LYS A 35 -22.71 -25.16 6.75
N ALA A 36 -22.03 -25.04 7.89
CA ALA A 36 -21.29 -23.84 8.26
C ALA A 36 -19.89 -23.74 7.62
N PHE A 37 -19.42 -24.78 6.91
CA PHE A 37 -18.10 -24.76 6.28
C PHE A 37 -18.05 -23.77 5.11
N THR A 38 -17.34 -22.66 5.32
CA THR A 38 -17.14 -21.61 4.31
C THR A 38 -15.92 -21.83 3.41
N GLY A 39 -15.21 -22.95 3.58
CA GLY A 39 -13.92 -23.22 2.95
C GLY A 39 -12.78 -23.33 3.97
N ARG A 40 -11.55 -23.54 3.47
CA ARG A 40 -10.38 -23.89 4.29
C ARG A 40 -9.93 -22.84 5.32
N SER A 41 -10.39 -21.59 5.20
CA SER A 41 -9.92 -20.46 6.04
C SER A 41 -10.10 -20.72 7.54
N GLY A 42 -11.21 -21.37 7.92
CA GLY A 42 -11.51 -21.74 9.31
C GLY A 42 -10.88 -23.05 9.79
N THR A 43 -10.09 -23.74 8.96
CA THR A 43 -9.64 -25.11 9.26
C THR A 43 -8.12 -25.32 9.15
N PHE A 44 -7.34 -24.24 9.05
CA PHE A 44 -5.87 -24.28 9.05
C PHE A 44 -5.27 -22.99 9.63
N PHE A 45 -3.94 -22.96 9.87
CA PHE A 45 -3.27 -21.96 10.71
C PHE A 45 -2.16 -21.15 10.00
N GLY A 46 -2.21 -21.05 8.67
CA GLY A 46 -1.26 -20.28 7.86
C GLY A 46 -1.91 -19.80 6.57
N TYR A 47 -1.18 -19.08 5.72
CA TYR A 47 -1.76 -18.43 4.53
C TYR A 47 -2.96 -17.55 4.91
N GLU A 48 -4.14 -17.80 4.35
CA GLU A 48 -5.40 -17.10 4.69
C GLU A 48 -6.11 -17.67 5.94
N GLY A 49 -5.44 -18.55 6.67
CA GLY A 49 -6.00 -19.30 7.80
C GLY A 49 -6.09 -18.52 9.10
N LEU A 50 -6.55 -19.22 10.13
CA LEU A 50 -6.74 -18.69 11.47
C LEU A 50 -5.45 -18.12 12.05
N GLY A 51 -5.52 -16.90 12.57
CA GLY A 51 -4.40 -16.21 13.21
C GLY A 51 -3.28 -15.78 12.25
N SER A 52 -3.55 -15.72 10.95
CA SER A 52 -2.57 -15.27 9.95
C SER A 52 -2.91 -13.90 9.39
N ILE A 53 -1.94 -12.98 9.41
CA ILE A 53 -2.06 -11.67 8.78
C ILE A 53 -1.75 -11.84 7.29
N TYR A 54 -2.69 -11.47 6.42
CA TYR A 54 -2.47 -11.48 4.97
C TYR A 54 -2.20 -10.06 4.47
N TRP A 55 -0.92 -9.74 4.24
CA TRP A 55 -0.43 -8.37 4.13
C TRP A 55 -1.02 -7.57 2.97
N HIS A 56 -1.33 -8.24 1.86
CA HIS A 56 -1.97 -7.55 0.74
C HIS A 56 -3.33 -6.92 1.13
N MET A 57 -4.11 -7.56 2.01
CA MET A 57 -5.36 -6.97 2.48
C MET A 57 -5.14 -5.80 3.45
N VAL A 58 -4.07 -5.85 4.24
CA VAL A 58 -3.69 -4.76 5.15
C VAL A 58 -3.24 -3.53 4.36
N SER A 59 -2.45 -3.70 3.30
CA SER A 59 -2.07 -2.57 2.44
C SER A 59 -3.25 -2.00 1.65
N LYS A 60 -4.25 -2.82 1.30
CA LYS A 60 -5.53 -2.30 0.77
C LYS A 60 -6.27 -1.44 1.79
N LEU A 61 -6.32 -1.88 3.04
CA LEU A 61 -6.89 -1.09 4.13
C LEU A 61 -6.12 0.23 4.31
N LEU A 62 -4.78 0.18 4.30
CA LEU A 62 -3.94 1.37 4.38
C LEU A 62 -4.27 2.39 3.28
N LEU A 63 -4.37 1.93 2.03
CA LEU A 63 -4.74 2.77 0.89
C LEU A 63 -6.16 3.37 1.06
N SER A 64 -7.14 2.56 1.47
CA SER A 64 -8.50 3.07 1.70
C SER A 64 -8.57 4.09 2.83
N VAL A 65 -7.80 3.91 3.90
CA VAL A 65 -7.70 4.89 4.99
C VAL A 65 -7.01 6.16 4.49
N GLN A 66 -5.98 6.06 3.64
CA GLN A 66 -5.34 7.21 3.01
C GLN A 66 -6.33 8.04 2.19
N GLU A 67 -7.08 7.40 1.29
CA GLU A 67 -8.10 8.06 0.47
C GLU A 67 -9.15 8.75 1.35
N THR A 68 -9.52 8.12 2.47
CA THR A 68 -10.43 8.70 3.46
C THR A 68 -9.82 9.92 4.16
N CYS A 69 -8.53 9.88 4.52
CA CYS A 69 -7.82 11.04 5.08
C CYS A 69 -7.83 12.21 4.10
N LEU A 70 -7.46 11.95 2.84
CA LEU A 70 -7.40 12.97 1.78
C LEU A 70 -8.78 13.56 1.50
N LEU A 71 -9.84 12.75 1.53
CA LEU A 71 -11.21 13.22 1.38
C LEU A 71 -11.63 14.11 2.56
N ALA A 72 -11.29 13.74 3.79
CA ALA A 72 -11.59 14.54 4.98
C ALA A 72 -10.86 15.90 4.93
N VAL A 73 -9.60 15.92 4.51
CA VAL A 73 -8.83 17.16 4.29
C VAL A 73 -9.49 18.02 3.21
N LYS A 74 -9.87 17.42 2.08
CA LYS A 74 -10.52 18.13 0.97
C LYS A 74 -11.87 18.73 1.33
N ASN A 75 -12.62 18.08 2.22
CA ASN A 75 -13.93 18.53 2.67
C ASN A 75 -13.87 19.49 3.87
N ASP A 76 -12.68 19.94 4.27
CA ASP A 76 -12.46 20.82 5.42
C ASP A 76 -13.09 20.26 6.72
N GLU A 77 -13.01 18.94 6.90
CA GLU A 77 -13.49 18.28 8.12
C GLU A 77 -12.74 18.79 9.37
N SER A 78 -13.33 18.55 10.55
CA SER A 78 -12.71 19.04 11.79
C SER A 78 -11.28 18.49 11.98
N LYS A 79 -10.39 19.32 12.53
CA LYS A 79 -9.01 18.90 12.84
C LYS A 79 -8.95 17.64 13.72
N VAL A 80 -9.93 17.45 14.60
CA VAL A 80 -10.04 16.24 15.44
C VAL A 80 -10.35 15.01 14.60
N THR A 81 -11.28 15.11 13.65
CA THR A 81 -11.62 14.02 12.72
C THR A 81 -10.41 13.65 11.86
N ILE A 82 -9.78 14.65 11.23
CA ILE A 82 -8.60 14.44 10.39
C ILE A 82 -7.46 13.82 11.21
N GLY A 83 -7.19 14.34 12.41
CA GLY A 83 -6.17 13.80 13.31
C GLY A 83 -6.37 12.32 13.62
N LYS A 84 -7.60 11.91 13.98
CA LYS A 84 -7.91 10.49 14.26
C LYS A 84 -7.79 9.59 13.03
N LEU A 85 -8.14 10.09 11.85
CA LEU A 85 -7.95 9.33 10.61
C LEU A 85 -6.46 9.14 10.31
N LEU A 86 -5.64 10.18 10.53
CA LEU A 86 -4.19 10.10 10.41
C LEU A 86 -3.57 9.15 11.45
N GLU A 87 -4.07 9.13 12.68
CA GLU A 87 -3.64 8.15 13.70
C GLU A 87 -3.84 6.71 13.19
N HIS A 88 -5.03 6.39 12.68
CA HIS A 88 -5.28 5.09 12.06
C HIS A 88 -4.37 4.82 10.86
N TYR A 89 -4.17 5.81 9.99
CA TYR A 89 -3.29 5.68 8.83
C TYR A 89 -1.86 5.29 9.24
N TYR A 90 -1.26 6.04 10.16
CA TYR A 90 0.12 5.80 10.58
C TYR A 90 0.27 4.55 11.44
N GLU A 91 -0.73 4.18 12.25
CA GLU A 91 -0.73 2.93 13.01
C GLU A 91 -0.77 1.71 12.06
N ILE A 92 -1.61 1.74 11.02
CA ILE A 92 -1.65 0.67 10.01
C ILE A 92 -0.32 0.61 9.25
N ASN A 93 0.25 1.76 8.88
CA ASN A 93 1.53 1.85 8.18
C ASN A 93 2.69 1.28 9.04
N GLU A 94 2.74 1.61 10.33
CA GLU A 94 3.68 1.01 11.29
C GLU A 94 3.45 -0.51 11.42
N GLY A 95 2.19 -0.93 11.35
CA GLY A 95 1.76 -2.33 11.30
C GLY A 95 2.35 -3.12 10.13
N ILE A 96 2.51 -2.52 8.94
CA ILE A 96 3.18 -3.15 7.77
C ILE A 96 4.60 -3.60 8.14
N GLY A 97 5.30 -2.80 8.95
CA GLY A 97 6.44 -3.30 9.72
C GLY A 97 7.82 -3.01 9.17
N VAL A 98 7.98 -2.06 8.24
CA VAL A 98 9.31 -1.62 7.72
C VAL A 98 10.28 -1.21 8.84
N HIS A 99 9.75 -0.71 9.96
CA HIS A 99 10.54 -0.28 11.13
C HIS A 99 10.60 -1.32 12.26
N LYS A 100 10.02 -2.51 12.09
CA LYS A 100 10.11 -3.59 13.09
C LYS A 100 11.53 -4.15 13.13
N SER A 101 11.92 -4.73 14.27
CA SER A 101 13.17 -5.49 14.33
C SER A 101 13.10 -6.69 13.39
N PRO A 102 14.24 -7.13 12.80
CA PRO A 102 14.27 -8.34 11.98
C PRO A 102 13.78 -9.59 12.72
N GLU A 103 13.95 -9.65 14.05
CA GLU A 103 13.43 -10.72 14.90
C GLU A 103 11.89 -10.74 14.93
N LEU A 104 11.25 -9.59 15.12
CA LEU A 104 9.79 -9.49 15.13
C LEU A 104 9.19 -9.67 13.73
N TYR A 105 9.83 -9.09 12.72
CA TYR A 105 9.40 -9.27 11.32
C TYR A 105 9.62 -10.71 10.84
N GLY A 106 10.70 -11.35 11.32
CA GLY A 106 11.16 -12.68 10.96
C GLY A 106 11.87 -12.77 9.61
N ALA A 107 12.28 -11.64 9.05
CA ALA A 107 13.05 -11.49 7.82
C ALA A 107 13.64 -10.07 7.73
N PHE A 108 14.18 -9.68 6.57
CA PHE A 108 14.51 -8.28 6.29
C PHE A 108 13.22 -7.44 6.18
N PRO A 109 12.99 -6.42 7.02
CA PRO A 109 11.75 -5.64 7.03
C PRO A 109 11.48 -4.82 5.76
N THR A 110 12.51 -4.65 4.93
CA THR A 110 12.41 -3.97 3.62
C THR A 110 11.86 -4.87 2.52
N ASP A 111 11.80 -6.18 2.75
CA ASP A 111 11.34 -7.15 1.76
C ASP A 111 9.86 -7.46 2.00
N PRO A 112 8.99 -7.42 0.98
CA PRO A 112 7.58 -7.75 1.11
C PRO A 112 7.36 -9.27 1.18
N TYR A 113 6.33 -9.68 1.94
CA TYR A 113 5.94 -11.08 2.14
C TYR A 113 4.41 -11.20 2.07
N SER A 114 3.88 -12.35 1.62
CA SER A 114 2.43 -12.49 1.47
C SER A 114 1.68 -12.54 2.80
N HIS A 115 2.22 -13.23 3.81
CA HIS A 115 1.53 -13.41 5.09
C HIS A 115 2.46 -13.65 6.28
N THR A 116 1.95 -13.43 7.49
CA THR A 116 2.63 -13.75 8.77
C THR A 116 1.65 -14.55 9.66
N PRO A 117 1.86 -15.86 9.85
CA PRO A 117 1.00 -16.69 10.69
C PRO A 117 1.36 -16.52 12.19
N GLY A 118 0.42 -16.77 13.09
CA GLY A 118 0.60 -16.51 14.53
C GLY A 118 1.76 -17.23 15.23
N GLY A 119 2.34 -18.27 14.62
CA GLY A 119 3.47 -19.03 15.17
C GLY A 119 4.82 -18.81 14.47
N LYS A 120 4.92 -17.93 13.47
CA LYS A 120 6.15 -17.67 12.71
C LYS A 120 6.26 -16.21 12.25
N GLY A 121 7.43 -15.82 11.79
CA GLY A 121 7.63 -14.57 11.06
C GLY A 121 7.11 -14.59 9.61
N ALA A 122 7.44 -13.56 8.85
CA ALA A 122 6.97 -13.34 7.47
C ALA A 122 7.25 -14.53 6.52
N GLN A 123 6.27 -14.87 5.66
CA GLN A 123 6.28 -16.03 4.76
C GLN A 123 5.93 -15.63 3.31
N GLN A 124 6.50 -16.37 2.34
CA GLN A 124 6.36 -16.16 0.89
C GLN A 124 6.91 -14.80 0.39
N PRO A 125 8.23 -14.69 0.14
CA PRO A 125 8.88 -13.43 -0.23
C PRO A 125 8.53 -12.94 -1.63
N GLY A 126 8.57 -11.62 -1.81
CA GLY A 126 8.73 -10.96 -3.10
C GLY A 126 7.43 -10.58 -3.79
N MET A 127 6.95 -11.41 -4.72
CA MET A 127 5.93 -11.04 -5.71
C MET A 127 4.48 -11.09 -5.19
N THR A 128 4.23 -10.44 -4.05
CA THR A 128 2.88 -10.25 -3.49
C THR A 128 2.21 -9.01 -4.10
N GLY A 129 0.88 -9.05 -4.24
CA GLY A 129 0.08 -7.91 -4.69
C GLY A 129 0.11 -6.72 -3.72
N GLN A 130 0.66 -6.89 -2.52
CA GLN A 130 0.89 -5.85 -1.51
C GLN A 130 1.67 -4.65 -2.08
N VAL A 131 2.75 -4.92 -2.81
CA VAL A 131 3.70 -3.89 -3.26
C VAL A 131 3.05 -2.81 -4.12
N LYS A 132 2.03 -3.16 -4.91
CA LYS A 132 1.34 -2.17 -5.76
C LYS A 132 0.54 -1.18 -4.92
N GLU A 133 -0.07 -1.65 -3.82
CA GLU A 133 -0.88 -0.80 -2.96
C GLU A 133 0.05 0.15 -2.18
N ASP A 134 1.18 -0.36 -1.69
CA ASP A 134 2.17 0.43 -0.96
C ASP A 134 2.83 1.50 -1.86
N ILE A 135 3.05 1.21 -3.15
CA ILE A 135 3.50 2.22 -4.13
C ILE A 135 2.47 3.35 -4.28
N LEU A 136 1.18 3.01 -4.37
CA LEU A 136 0.10 4.01 -4.47
C LEU A 136 0.01 4.85 -3.20
N CYS A 137 0.07 4.21 -2.03
CA CYS A 137 0.14 4.89 -0.74
C CYS A 137 1.33 5.86 -0.73
N ARG A 138 2.51 5.43 -1.17
CA ARG A 138 3.69 6.30 -1.13
C ARG A 138 3.53 7.56 -1.99
N PHE A 139 2.90 7.45 -3.17
CA PHE A 139 2.60 8.63 -3.99
C PHE A 139 1.55 9.55 -3.34
N GLY A 140 0.55 8.98 -2.66
CA GLY A 140 -0.43 9.74 -1.88
C GLY A 140 0.19 10.48 -0.69
N GLU A 141 1.15 9.87 0.02
CA GLU A 141 1.91 10.52 1.11
C GLU A 141 2.73 11.69 0.58
N LEU A 142 3.43 11.48 -0.53
CA LEU A 142 4.20 12.51 -1.22
C LEU A 142 3.30 13.61 -1.83
N GLY A 143 1.97 13.42 -1.84
CA GLY A 143 1.03 14.40 -2.35
C GLY A 143 1.00 14.51 -3.88
N VAL A 144 1.33 13.44 -4.60
CA VAL A 144 1.39 13.46 -6.07
C VAL A 144 0.01 13.12 -6.63
N PHE A 145 -0.72 14.14 -7.10
CA PHE A 145 -2.08 13.99 -7.59
C PHE A 145 -2.21 14.38 -9.06
N VAL A 146 -3.08 13.66 -9.77
CA VAL A 146 -3.46 14.01 -11.15
C VAL A 146 -4.95 14.29 -11.19
N PHE A 147 -5.32 15.50 -11.61
CA PHE A 147 -6.72 15.88 -11.79
C PHE A 147 -6.87 16.74 -13.04
N ASN A 148 -7.92 16.51 -13.82
CA ASN A 148 -8.21 17.28 -15.04
C ASN A 148 -6.99 17.42 -15.99
N GLY A 149 -6.12 16.40 -16.06
CA GLY A 149 -4.90 16.40 -16.88
C GLY A 149 -3.77 17.29 -16.36
N LYS A 150 -3.84 17.74 -15.10
CA LYS A 150 -2.80 18.49 -14.41
C LYS A 150 -2.14 17.64 -13.32
N LEU A 151 -0.83 17.75 -13.19
CA LEU A 151 -0.03 17.18 -12.09
C LEU A 151 0.08 18.21 -10.96
N GLN A 152 -0.24 17.80 -9.73
CA GLN A 152 -0.17 18.60 -8.52
C GLN A 152 0.69 17.93 -7.47
N PHE A 153 1.33 18.77 -6.65
CA PHE A 153 2.10 18.40 -5.47
C PHE A 153 1.43 19.00 -4.23
N ASP A 154 0.71 18.21 -3.44
CA ASP A 154 0.01 18.66 -2.23
C ASP A 154 0.23 17.66 -1.06
N PRO A 155 1.40 17.68 -0.40
CA PRO A 155 1.80 16.67 0.58
C PRO A 155 1.13 16.86 1.95
N ARG A 156 -0.17 16.55 2.03
CA ARG A 156 -0.96 16.67 3.27
C ARG A 156 -0.65 15.61 4.33
N LEU A 157 -0.06 14.48 3.93
CA LEU A 157 0.22 13.32 4.77
C LEU A 157 1.73 13.08 4.96
N LEU A 158 2.58 13.92 4.38
CA LEU A 158 4.03 13.77 4.49
C LEU A 158 4.51 14.28 5.86
N ARG A 159 5.35 13.50 6.54
CA ARG A 159 5.88 13.86 7.86
C ARG A 159 7.19 14.63 7.72
N TYR A 160 7.40 15.63 8.57
CA TYR A 160 8.64 16.42 8.61
C TYR A 160 9.90 15.57 8.83
N GLU A 161 9.78 14.45 9.53
CA GLU A 161 10.92 13.57 9.82
C GLU A 161 11.48 12.84 8.60
N GLU A 162 10.78 12.88 7.46
CA GLU A 162 11.24 12.31 6.19
C GLU A 162 12.21 13.22 5.43
N PHE A 163 12.34 14.48 5.83
CA PHE A 163 13.29 15.42 5.24
C PHE A 163 14.71 15.18 5.77
N LEU A 164 15.70 15.45 4.93
CA LEU A 164 17.10 15.22 5.24
C LEU A 164 17.58 16.11 6.39
N ARG A 165 18.22 15.50 7.40
CA ARG A 165 18.88 16.23 8.51
C ARG A 165 20.32 16.64 8.19
N LYS A 166 20.88 16.16 7.07
CA LYS A 166 22.23 16.43 6.59
C LYS A 166 22.23 16.40 5.06
N PRO A 167 23.13 17.14 4.39
CA PRO A 167 23.25 17.05 2.95
C PRO A 167 23.53 15.62 2.49
N ALA A 168 23.02 15.27 1.32
CA ALA A 168 23.20 13.96 0.70
C ALA A 168 23.28 14.10 -0.82
N SER A 169 23.66 13.04 -1.51
CA SER A 169 23.55 12.97 -2.96
C SER A 169 22.67 11.81 -3.38
N LEU A 170 21.88 12.04 -4.42
CA LEU A 170 21.01 11.03 -5.03
C LEU A 170 21.54 10.69 -6.42
N THR A 171 21.91 9.43 -6.62
CA THR A 171 22.16 8.87 -7.96
C THR A 171 20.85 8.36 -8.55
N TYR A 172 20.54 8.78 -9.78
CA TYR A 172 19.33 8.36 -10.49
C TYR A 172 19.62 8.11 -11.97
N VAL A 173 18.67 7.48 -12.66
CA VAL A 173 18.73 7.24 -14.10
C VAL A 173 17.66 8.10 -14.77
N ASP A 174 18.05 8.98 -15.68
CA ASP A 174 17.10 9.85 -16.40
C ASP A 174 16.38 9.12 -17.55
N VAL A 175 15.41 9.79 -18.18
CA VAL A 175 14.63 9.24 -19.29
C VAL A 175 15.48 8.84 -20.51
N SER A 176 16.69 9.39 -20.64
CA SER A 176 17.69 9.06 -21.66
C SER A 176 18.65 7.95 -21.23
N LYS A 177 18.36 7.27 -20.11
CA LYS A 177 19.12 6.17 -19.51
C LYS A 177 20.52 6.59 -19.02
N GLN A 178 20.74 7.89 -18.80
CA GLN A 178 21.99 8.39 -18.26
C GLN A 178 21.96 8.36 -16.74
N VAL A 179 23.06 7.89 -16.15
CA VAL A 179 23.28 7.98 -14.70
C VAL A 179 23.66 9.41 -14.38
N LYS A 180 22.85 10.07 -13.55
CA LYS A 180 23.05 11.44 -13.08
C LYS A 180 23.09 11.46 -11.55
N GLN A 181 23.62 12.54 -11.00
CA GLN A 181 23.66 12.80 -9.57
C GLN A 181 23.05 14.17 -9.28
N ILE A 182 22.28 14.26 -8.20
CA ILE A 182 21.76 15.51 -7.64
C ILE A 182 22.25 15.62 -6.21
N ASP A 183 22.78 16.78 -5.84
CA ASP A 183 23.10 17.10 -4.46
C ASP A 183 21.86 17.71 -3.78
N LEU A 184 21.61 17.26 -2.56
CA LEU A 184 20.45 17.61 -1.76
C LEU A 184 20.90 18.29 -0.48
N GLU A 185 20.26 19.40 -0.16
CA GLU A 185 20.53 20.17 1.04
C GLU A 185 19.78 19.60 2.25
N VAL A 186 20.11 20.10 3.44
CA VAL A 186 19.28 19.88 4.65
C VAL A 186 17.87 20.39 4.37
N ASP A 187 16.87 19.78 5.01
CA ASP A 187 15.47 20.19 4.89
C ASP A 187 14.89 20.01 3.48
N SER A 188 15.49 19.08 2.71
CA SER A 188 14.99 18.63 1.42
C SER A 188 14.72 17.12 1.37
N LEU A 189 13.91 16.70 0.42
CA LEU A 189 13.66 15.30 0.07
C LEU A 189 13.62 15.19 -1.45
N CYS A 190 14.05 14.06 -2.02
CA CYS A 190 13.96 13.83 -3.46
C CYS A 190 13.38 12.46 -3.78
N PHE A 191 12.53 12.42 -4.80
CA PHE A 191 11.98 11.21 -5.39
C PHE A 191 11.88 11.40 -6.92
N THR A 192 11.38 10.40 -7.63
CA THR A 192 11.09 10.55 -9.06
C THR A 192 9.63 10.28 -9.36
N TYR A 193 9.08 11.02 -10.31
CA TYR A 193 7.77 10.76 -10.89
C TYR A 193 7.88 10.84 -12.41
N CYS A 194 7.39 9.82 -13.11
CA CYS A 194 7.70 9.61 -14.52
C CYS A 194 9.21 9.71 -14.86
N GLN A 195 10.07 9.30 -13.92
CA GLN A 195 11.54 9.34 -14.03
C GLN A 195 12.15 10.75 -14.11
N ILE A 196 11.37 11.78 -13.75
CA ILE A 196 11.85 13.15 -13.53
C ILE A 196 12.08 13.32 -12.02
N PRO A 197 13.27 13.79 -11.58
CA PRO A 197 13.53 14.16 -10.20
C PRO A 197 12.58 15.25 -9.70
N ILE A 198 11.95 14.99 -8.56
CA ILE A 198 11.12 15.93 -7.83
C ILE A 198 11.78 16.19 -6.49
N ILE A 199 12.13 17.45 -6.22
CA ILE A 199 12.81 17.87 -4.98
C ILE A 199 11.84 18.70 -4.17
N TYR A 200 11.49 18.24 -2.96
CA TYR A 200 10.74 19.05 -2.01
C TYR A 200 11.71 19.79 -1.11
N LYS A 201 11.45 21.08 -0.86
CA LYS A 201 12.21 21.93 0.08
C LYS A 201 11.26 22.85 0.85
N PHE A 202 11.63 23.20 2.08
CA PHE A 202 10.89 24.22 2.82
C PHE A 202 11.18 25.63 2.30
N SER A 203 10.14 26.46 2.27
CA SER A 203 10.21 27.87 1.85
C SER A 203 9.11 28.67 2.56
N GLU A 204 9.28 30.00 2.62
CA GLU A 204 8.25 30.93 3.08
C GLU A 204 7.05 31.01 2.12
N THR A 205 7.30 30.75 0.84
CA THR A 205 6.30 30.75 -0.23
C THR A 205 6.20 29.38 -0.89
N GLU A 206 4.97 28.99 -1.22
CA GLU A 206 4.71 27.80 -2.02
C GLU A 206 4.94 28.11 -3.50
N GLY A 207 5.43 27.14 -4.25
CA GLY A 207 5.63 27.29 -5.68
C GLY A 207 6.40 26.15 -6.33
N LEU A 208 6.47 26.18 -7.65
CA LEU A 208 7.21 25.22 -8.46
C LEU A 208 8.29 25.92 -9.27
N GLU A 209 9.48 25.32 -9.31
CA GLU A 209 10.52 25.66 -10.26
C GLU A 209 10.69 24.47 -11.22
N ILE A 210 10.33 24.66 -12.49
CA ILE A 210 10.48 23.67 -13.54
C ILE A 210 11.78 23.97 -14.27
N VAL A 211 12.75 23.09 -14.09
CA VAL A 211 14.09 23.26 -14.65
C VAL A 211 14.19 22.50 -15.97
N HIS A 212 14.57 23.25 -17.00
CA HIS A 212 14.95 22.76 -18.32
C HIS A 212 16.47 22.93 -18.48
N SER A 213 17.04 22.35 -19.53
CA SER A 213 18.50 22.41 -19.74
C SER A 213 19.05 23.83 -19.88
N ASP A 214 18.26 24.76 -20.41
CA ASP A 214 18.68 26.14 -20.68
C ASP A 214 17.84 27.21 -19.94
N SER A 215 16.81 26.82 -19.18
CA SER A 215 15.89 27.78 -18.56
C SER A 215 15.17 27.23 -17.33
N VAL A 216 14.62 28.14 -16.51
CA VAL A 216 13.77 27.81 -15.36
C VAL A 216 12.45 28.53 -15.52
N ILE A 217 11.35 27.83 -15.27
CA ILE A 217 10.01 28.41 -15.19
C ILE A 217 9.57 28.36 -13.74
N GLU A 218 9.21 29.52 -13.18
CA GLU A 218 8.69 29.65 -11.82
C GLU A 218 7.17 29.79 -11.85
N LEU A 219 6.48 29.09 -10.94
CA LEU A 219 5.04 29.16 -10.75
C LEU A 219 4.73 29.38 -9.27
N ASP A 220 3.82 30.30 -8.97
CA ASP A 220 3.32 30.56 -7.61
C ASP A 220 2.22 29.55 -7.17
N GLU A 221 2.08 28.43 -7.88
CA GLU A 221 1.09 27.40 -7.62
C GLU A 221 1.76 26.02 -7.58
N LEU A 222 1.26 25.11 -6.74
CA LEU A 222 1.77 23.74 -6.63
C LEU A 222 1.20 22.78 -7.69
N VAL A 223 0.78 23.31 -8.84
CA VAL A 223 0.16 22.55 -9.92
C VAL A 223 0.74 22.95 -11.27
N LEU A 224 1.08 21.96 -12.08
CA LEU A 224 1.52 22.18 -13.44
C LEU A 224 0.32 22.48 -14.36
N SER A 225 0.55 23.31 -15.36
CA SER A 225 -0.39 23.44 -16.48
C SER A 225 -0.57 22.10 -17.21
N LYS A 226 -1.65 21.96 -17.99
CA LYS A 226 -1.90 20.73 -18.78
C LYS A 226 -0.76 20.42 -19.76
N SER A 227 -0.16 21.46 -20.34
CA SER A 227 0.95 21.31 -21.29
C SER A 227 2.21 20.80 -20.60
N LEU A 228 2.58 21.36 -19.44
CA LEU A 228 3.74 20.90 -18.67
C LEU A 228 3.50 19.49 -18.11
N SER A 229 2.31 19.21 -17.59
CA SER A 229 1.93 17.89 -17.09
C SER A 229 2.03 16.82 -18.18
N LYS A 230 1.57 17.13 -19.40
CA LYS A 230 1.69 16.24 -20.55
C LYS A 230 3.15 15.87 -20.85
N LYS A 231 4.08 16.84 -20.78
CA LYS A 231 5.52 16.57 -20.98
C LYS A 231 6.08 15.60 -19.93
N VAL A 232 5.66 15.74 -18.67
CA VAL A 232 6.01 14.80 -17.59
C VAL A 232 5.48 13.40 -17.90
N PHE A 233 4.18 13.28 -18.23
CA PHE A 233 3.54 11.99 -18.47
C PHE A 233 4.11 11.26 -19.71
N GLU A 234 4.40 12.01 -20.78
CA GLU A 234 4.95 11.47 -22.04
C GLU A 234 6.47 11.28 -22.00
N ARG A 235 7.13 11.68 -20.89
CA ARG A 235 8.58 11.52 -20.68
C ARG A 235 9.39 12.12 -21.83
N THR A 236 9.05 13.35 -22.25
CA THR A 236 9.67 13.97 -23.43
C THR A 236 11.16 14.29 -23.24
N GLY A 237 11.63 14.31 -21.98
CA GLY A 237 13.01 14.67 -21.64
C GLY A 237 13.28 16.17 -21.67
N GLU A 238 12.24 17.00 -21.87
CA GLU A 238 12.39 18.45 -21.85
C GLU A 238 12.52 19.02 -20.43
N ILE A 239 11.95 18.35 -19.42
CA ILE A 239 12.01 18.77 -18.01
C ILE A 239 13.08 17.93 -17.31
N ASP A 240 14.13 18.59 -16.85
CA ASP A 240 15.27 17.94 -16.18
C ASP A 240 14.98 17.66 -14.71
N GLN A 241 14.31 18.58 -14.02
CA GLN A 241 13.89 18.42 -12.61
C GLN A 241 12.74 19.39 -12.28
N ILE A 242 11.98 19.06 -11.22
CA ILE A 242 10.97 19.94 -10.64
C ILE A 242 11.32 20.16 -9.16
N ILE A 243 11.45 21.41 -8.77
CA ILE A 243 11.63 21.79 -7.36
C ILE A 243 10.29 22.29 -6.83
N VAL A 244 9.86 21.74 -5.71
CA VAL A 244 8.60 22.05 -5.05
C VAL A 244 8.92 22.71 -3.73
N SER A 245 8.62 24.00 -3.65
CA SER A 245 8.72 24.79 -2.44
C SER A 245 7.43 24.62 -1.65
N ILE A 246 7.51 24.08 -0.44
CA ILE A 246 6.37 23.89 0.45
C ILE A 246 6.58 24.67 1.74
N LYS A 247 5.48 25.12 2.35
CA LYS A 247 5.55 25.72 3.69
C LYS A 247 5.85 24.65 4.72
N LYS A 248 6.61 25.06 5.74
CA LYS A 248 6.80 24.26 6.93
C LYS A 248 5.54 24.23 7.77
#